data_AF-A0A8B5R4A0-F1
#
_entry.id   AF-A0A8B5R4A0-F1
#
_cell.length_a   1.000
_cell.length_b   1.000
_cell.length_c   1.000
_cell.angle_alpha   90.00
_cell.angle_beta   90.00
_cell.angle_gamma   90.00
#
_symmetry.space_group_name_H-M   'P 1'
#
loop_
_entity.id
_entity.type
_entity.pdbx_description
1 polymer ?
#
loop_
_entity_poly.entity_id
_entity_poly.type
_entity_poly.pdbx_seq_one_letter_code
_entity_poly.pdbx_strand_id
1 'polypeptide(L)'
;MTTAWTNREILKSYFRGIIDLQIEYMNNYPDMNNDYRHENEDFIKTVKTTLDEFSCKLSPELKDMYVAKYRDNKPFIEFYNVVAPTGYIMALNKELNALVSKIERPKQRLYA
;
A
#
# COMPACT_ATOMS: atom_id res chain seq x y z
N MET A 1 0.59 13.12 15.33
CA MET A 1 1.44 11.93 15.17
C MET A 1 2.09 12.01 13.81
N THR A 2 3.40 12.22 13.74
CA THR A 2 4.20 12.20 12.52
C THR A 2 4.29 10.77 11.99
N THR A 3 3.29 10.31 11.25
CA THR A 3 3.31 8.98 10.63
C THR A 3 4.31 8.98 9.49
N ALA A 4 5.51 8.48 9.75
CA ALA A 4 6.46 8.16 8.69
C ALA A 4 5.82 7.12 7.76
N TRP A 5 5.72 7.43 6.46
CA TRP A 5 5.25 6.49 5.45
C TRP A 5 6.33 5.44 5.14
N THR A 6 6.48 4.46 6.03
CA THR A 6 7.33 3.29 5.79
C THR A 6 6.68 2.40 4.73
N ASN A 7 7.46 1.56 4.05
CA ASN A 7 6.90 0.59 3.08
C ASN A 7 5.84 -0.31 3.72
N ARG A 8 6.06 -0.71 4.98
CA ARG A 8 5.10 -1.54 5.73
C ARG A 8 3.78 -0.80 5.95
N GLU A 9 3.84 0.48 6.26
CA GLU A 9 2.66 1.28 6.56
C GLU A 9 1.87 1.59 5.29
N ILE A 10 2.55 1.84 4.16
CA ILE A 10 1.92 1.96 2.85
C ILE A 10 1.15 0.67 2.50
N LEU A 11 1.81 -0.48 2.62
CA LEU A 11 1.20 -1.78 2.31
C LEU A 11 0.01 -2.08 3.23
N LYS A 12 0.15 -1.82 4.53
CA LYS A 12 -0.97 -1.94 5.48
C LYS A 12 -2.14 -1.05 5.10
N SER A 13 -1.89 0.23 4.80
CA SER A 13 -2.95 1.17 4.43
C SER A 13 -3.69 0.73 3.17
N TYR A 14 -2.96 0.24 2.16
CA TYR A 14 -3.56 -0.26 0.93
C TYR A 14 -4.43 -1.50 1.16
N PHE A 15 -3.87 -2.58 1.72
CA PHE A 15 -4.61 -3.84 1.92
C PHE A 15 -5.70 -3.76 3.00
N ARG A 16 -5.73 -2.69 3.80
CA ARG A 16 -6.84 -2.39 4.73
C ARG A 16 -7.95 -1.54 4.11
N GLY A 17 -7.79 -1.07 2.87
CA GLY A 17 -8.74 -0.18 2.21
C GLY A 17 -8.67 1.28 2.67
N ILE A 18 -7.64 1.68 3.43
CA ILE A 18 -7.49 3.07 3.89
C ILE A 18 -7.16 4.00 2.72
N ILE A 19 -6.40 3.53 1.74
CA ILE A 19 -6.07 4.31 0.53
C ILE A 19 -7.35 4.66 -0.26
N ASP A 20 -8.27 3.70 -0.41
CA ASP A 20 -9.54 3.93 -1.10
C ASP A 20 -10.39 4.96 -0.35
N LEU A 21 -10.47 4.84 0.98
CA LEU A 21 -11.19 5.78 1.84
C LEU A 21 -10.59 7.19 1.80
N GLN A 22 -9.26 7.31 1.72
CA GLN A 22 -8.59 8.58 1.55
C GLN A 22 -8.91 9.22 0.19
N ILE A 23 -8.94 8.43 -0.89
CA ILE A 23 -9.32 8.91 -2.23
C ILE A 23 -10.79 9.37 -2.24
N GLU A 24 -11.69 8.60 -1.65
CA GLU A 24 -13.10 8.96 -1.52
C GLU A 24 -13.27 10.29 -0.75
N TYR A 25 -12.57 10.44 0.38
CA TYR A 25 -12.58 11.69 1.14
C TYR A 25 -12.05 12.86 0.31
N MET A 26 -10.97 12.67 -0.45
CA MET A 26 -10.43 13.72 -1.33
C MET A 26 -11.43 14.11 -2.44
N ASN A 27 -12.17 13.14 -2.99
CA ASN A 27 -13.17 13.42 -4.02
C ASN A 27 -14.42 14.13 -3.46
N ASN A 28 -14.80 13.85 -2.21
CA ASN A 28 -15.98 14.44 -1.58
C ASN A 28 -15.79 15.89 -1.12
N TYR A 29 -14.55 16.35 -0.95
CA TYR A 29 -14.25 17.70 -0.46
C TYR A 29 -13.28 18.45 -1.39
N PRO A 30 -13.54 18.63 -2.68
CA PRO A 30 -12.55 19.15 -3.64
C PRO A 30 -12.03 20.55 -3.30
N ASP A 31 -12.85 21.39 -2.67
CA ASP A 31 -12.55 22.81 -2.42
C ASP A 31 -11.64 23.10 -1.21
N MET A 32 -11.28 22.07 -0.42
CA MET A 32 -10.32 22.22 0.67
C MET A 32 -8.90 22.40 0.10
N ASN A 33 -8.55 23.65 -0.19
CA ASN A 33 -7.33 24.02 -0.87
C ASN A 33 -6.20 24.26 0.15
N ASN A 34 -5.27 23.31 0.25
CA ASN A 34 -4.05 23.42 1.06
C ASN A 34 -2.93 22.68 0.34
N ASP A 35 -1.78 23.31 0.13
CA ASP A 35 -0.63 22.70 -0.55
C ASP A 35 -0.22 21.35 0.08
N TYR A 36 -0.44 21.19 1.39
CA TYR A 36 -0.25 19.92 2.10
C TYR A 36 -1.13 18.78 1.56
N ARG A 37 -2.34 19.11 1.11
CA ARG A 37 -3.26 18.15 0.52
C ARG A 37 -2.78 17.71 -0.85
N HIS A 38 -2.29 18.62 -1.68
CA HIS A 38 -1.81 18.28 -3.03
C HIS A 38 -0.64 17.29 -3.00
N GLU A 39 0.39 17.52 -2.17
CA GLU A 39 1.52 16.58 -2.04
C GLU A 39 1.08 15.20 -1.53
N ASN A 40 0.10 15.15 -0.60
CA ASN A 40 -0.44 13.88 -0.11
C ASN A 40 -1.38 13.21 -1.12
N GLU A 41 -2.11 13.98 -1.92
CA GLU A 41 -3.03 13.46 -2.93
C GLU A 41 -2.29 12.73 -4.04
N ASP A 42 -1.23 13.34 -4.57
CA ASP A 42 -0.39 12.70 -5.59
C ASP A 42 0.28 11.44 -5.05
N PHE A 43 0.75 11.47 -3.80
CA PHE A 43 1.29 10.29 -3.12
C PHE A 43 0.24 9.17 -2.98
N ILE A 44 -0.96 9.48 -2.48
CA ILE A 44 -2.02 8.49 -2.25
C ILE A 44 -2.48 7.88 -3.58
N LYS A 45 -2.65 8.70 -4.63
CA LYS A 45 -2.98 8.22 -5.99
C LYS A 45 -1.88 7.33 -6.55
N THR A 46 -0.61 7.72 -6.39
CA THR A 46 0.54 6.92 -6.84
C THR A 46 0.60 5.56 -6.13
N VAL A 47 0.34 5.54 -4.82
CA VAL A 47 0.22 4.30 -4.04
C VAL A 47 -0.90 3.43 -4.59
N LYS A 48 -2.09 3.99 -4.81
CA LYS A 48 -3.24 3.27 -5.35
C LYS A 48 -2.93 2.65 -6.71
N THR A 49 -2.47 3.45 -7.68
CA THR A 49 -2.17 2.98 -9.03
C THR A 49 -1.09 1.89 -9.02
N THR A 50 0.03 2.10 -8.32
CA THR A 50 1.15 1.15 -8.30
C THR A 50 0.72 -0.20 -7.70
N LEU A 51 -0.06 -0.17 -6.62
CA LEU A 51 -0.48 -1.39 -5.92
C LEU A 51 -1.68 -2.07 -6.58
N ASP A 52 -2.55 -1.34 -7.28
CA ASP A 52 -3.61 -1.90 -8.11
C ASP A 52 -3.00 -2.63 -9.31
N GLU A 53 -2.00 -2.05 -10.00
CA GLU A 53 -1.29 -2.70 -11.10
C GLU A 53 -0.62 -4.00 -10.66
N PHE A 54 0.01 -4.00 -9.48
CA PHE A 54 0.55 -5.22 -8.89
C PHE A 54 -0.56 -6.23 -8.58
N SER A 55 -1.62 -5.78 -7.92
CA SER A 55 -2.74 -6.64 -7.51
C SER A 55 -3.48 -7.25 -8.70
N CYS A 56 -3.62 -6.54 -9.82
CA CYS A 56 -4.23 -7.05 -11.05
C CYS A 56 -3.51 -8.28 -11.62
N LYS A 57 -2.21 -8.45 -11.35
CA LYS A 57 -1.43 -9.61 -11.80
C LYS A 57 -1.59 -10.85 -10.91
N LEU A 58 -2.18 -10.69 -9.73
CA LEU A 58 -2.30 -11.76 -8.74
C LEU A 58 -3.59 -12.57 -8.93
N SER A 59 -3.51 -13.87 -8.67
CA SER A 59 -4.69 -14.71 -8.49
C SER A 59 -5.48 -14.30 -7.25
N PRO A 60 -6.78 -14.65 -7.15
CA PRO A 60 -7.59 -14.38 -5.96
C PRO A 60 -6.95 -14.91 -4.66
N GLU A 61 -6.36 -16.10 -4.69
CA GLU A 61 -5.76 -16.73 -3.52
C GLU A 61 -4.51 -15.97 -3.04
N LEU A 62 -3.71 -15.45 -3.98
CA LEU A 62 -2.57 -14.59 -3.65
C LEU A 62 -3.01 -13.23 -3.10
N LYS A 63 -4.09 -12.66 -3.61
CA LYS A 63 -4.67 -11.43 -3.05
C LYS A 63 -5.12 -11.64 -1.62
N ASP A 64 -5.85 -12.74 -1.35
CA ASP A 64 -6.33 -13.07 -0.01
C ASP A 64 -5.17 -13.30 0.97
N MET A 65 -4.08 -13.92 0.51
CA MET A 65 -2.84 -14.04 1.28
C MET A 65 -2.30 -12.66 1.69
N TYR A 66 -2.20 -11.71 0.75
CA TYR A 66 -1.70 -10.37 1.05
C TYR A 66 -2.63 -9.59 1.98
N VAL A 67 -3.95 -9.71 1.81
CA VAL A 67 -4.93 -9.16 2.73
C VAL A 67 -4.71 -9.74 4.13
N ALA A 68 -4.64 -11.07 4.28
CA ALA A 68 -4.40 -11.72 5.57
C ALA A 68 -3.06 -11.29 6.20
N LYS A 69 -2.02 -11.09 5.37
CA LYS A 69 -0.72 -10.59 5.84
C LYS A 69 -0.81 -9.18 6.44
N TYR A 70 -1.42 -8.25 5.72
CA TYR A 70 -1.32 -6.82 6.04
C TYR A 70 -2.51 -6.30 6.88
N ARG A 71 -3.69 -6.91 6.73
CA ARG A 71 -4.87 -6.64 7.56
C ARG A 71 -4.76 -7.38 8.90
N ASP A 72 -4.61 -8.70 8.86
CA ASP A 72 -4.70 -9.58 10.02
C ASP A 72 -3.34 -9.89 10.68
N ASN A 73 -2.24 -9.39 10.10
CA ASN A 73 -0.86 -9.64 10.53
C ASN A 73 -0.40 -11.11 10.48
N LYS A 74 -1.04 -11.97 9.68
CA LYS A 74 -0.61 -13.37 9.53
C LYS A 74 0.80 -13.46 8.92
N PRO A 75 1.68 -14.36 9.38
CA PRO A 75 3.00 -14.53 8.79
C PRO A 75 2.93 -15.21 7.41
N PHE A 76 3.86 -14.89 6.50
CA PHE A 76 3.88 -15.47 5.16
C PHE A 76 4.11 -16.99 5.16
N ILE A 77 4.78 -17.51 6.20
CA ILE A 77 5.10 -18.94 6.34
C ILE A 77 3.85 -19.83 6.32
N GLU A 78 2.70 -19.31 6.77
CA GLU A 78 1.43 -20.04 6.77
C GLU A 78 0.88 -20.30 5.35
N PHE A 79 1.38 -19.59 4.34
CA PHE A 79 0.89 -19.68 2.97
C PHE A 79 1.87 -20.40 2.03
N TYR A 80 3.08 -20.67 2.50
CA TYR A 80 4.14 -21.33 1.72
C TYR A 80 3.74 -22.74 1.31
N ASN A 81 3.79 -23.01 0.02
CA ASN A 81 3.38 -24.28 -0.61
C ASN A 81 1.89 -24.65 -0.37
N VAL A 82 1.09 -23.71 0.15
CA VAL A 82 -0.37 -23.83 0.27
C VAL A 82 -1.03 -22.99 -0.82
N VAL A 83 -0.70 -21.70 -0.87
CA VAL A 83 -1.24 -20.76 -1.87
C VAL A 83 -0.42 -20.79 -3.15
N ALA A 84 0.91 -20.86 -3.01
CA ALA A 84 1.85 -20.96 -4.12
C ALA A 84 3.21 -21.47 -3.63
N PRO A 85 4.12 -21.90 -4.54
CA PRO A 85 5.47 -22.29 -4.16
C PRO A 85 6.20 -21.18 -3.40
N THR A 86 6.94 -21.56 -2.36
CA THR A 86 7.64 -20.61 -1.47
C THR A 86 8.50 -19.61 -2.24
N GLY A 87 9.30 -20.08 -3.21
CA GLY A 87 10.16 -19.22 -4.02
C GLY A 87 9.39 -18.19 -4.84
N TYR A 88 8.19 -18.55 -5.30
CA TYR A 88 7.31 -17.63 -6.03
C TYR A 88 6.76 -16.54 -5.11
N ILE A 89 6.28 -16.90 -3.90
CA ILE A 89 5.80 -15.93 -2.90
C ILE A 89 6.93 -14.97 -2.49
N MET A 90 8.15 -15.49 -2.30
CA MET A 90 9.31 -14.65 -1.99
C MET A 90 9.66 -13.69 -3.12
N ALA A 91 9.59 -14.12 -4.38
CA ALA A 91 9.82 -13.27 -5.54
C ALA A 91 8.78 -12.14 -5.62
N LEU A 92 7.50 -12.47 -5.46
CA LEU A 92 6.42 -11.48 -5.44
C LEU A 92 6.58 -10.48 -4.28
N ASN A 93 6.94 -10.96 -3.09
CA ASN A 93 7.20 -10.09 -1.94
C ASN A 93 8.35 -9.11 -2.19
N LYS A 94 9.40 -9.58 -2.86
CA LYS A 94 10.53 -8.75 -3.24
C LYS A 94 10.12 -7.70 -4.29
N GLU A 95 9.35 -8.09 -5.30
CA GLU A 95 8.80 -7.18 -6.30
C GLU A 95 7.93 -6.11 -5.65
N LEU A 96 6.98 -6.50 -4.80
CA LEU A 96 6.09 -5.59 -4.09
C LEU A 96 6.85 -4.56 -3.25
N ASN A 97 7.84 -5.01 -2.46
CA ASN A 97 8.67 -4.10 -1.68
C ASN A 97 9.50 -3.16 -2.56
N ALA A 98 10.00 -3.65 -3.70
CA ALA A 98 10.74 -2.82 -4.64
C ALA A 98 9.85 -1.75 -5.30
N LEU A 99 8.61 -2.10 -5.68
CA LEU A 99 7.63 -1.16 -6.20
C LEU A 99 7.35 -0.06 -5.17
N VAL A 100 6.98 -0.44 -3.95
CA VAL A 100 6.70 0.52 -2.89
C VAL A 100 7.92 1.37 -2.56
N SER A 101 9.13 0.81 -2.56
CA SER A 101 10.37 1.56 -2.29
C SER A 101 10.59 2.75 -3.25
N LYS A 102 10.06 2.69 -4.47
CA LYS A 102 10.25 3.74 -5.49
C LYS A 102 9.28 4.91 -5.38
N ILE A 103 8.21 4.79 -4.60
CA ILE A 103 7.04 5.69 -4.61
C ILE A 103 7.25 7.18 -4.29
N GLU A 104 8.41 7.77 -3.95
CA GLU A 104 8.49 9.17 -3.41
C GLU A 104 7.54 9.46 -2.21
N ARG A 105 8.08 10.05 -1.13
CA ARG A 105 7.35 10.19 0.14
C ARG A 105 7.03 11.65 0.32
N PRO A 106 5.84 12.01 0.82
CA PRO A 106 5.56 13.38 1.20
C PRO A 106 6.60 13.82 2.23
N LYS A 107 7.09 15.06 2.11
CA LYS A 107 8.16 15.57 2.98
C LYS A 107 7.68 15.53 4.43
N GLN A 108 8.38 14.78 5.28
CA GLN A 108 8.15 14.85 6.72
C GLN A 108 8.47 16.26 7.19
N ARG A 109 7.45 17.02 7.61
CA ARG A 109 7.70 18.24 8.37
C ARG A 109 8.16 17.83 9.77
N LEU A 110 9.47 17.95 10.00
CA LEU A 110 9.97 18.26 11.34
C LEU A 110 9.26 19.55 11.75
N TYR A 111 8.53 19.50 12.86
CA TYR A 111 7.83 20.66 13.41
C TYR A 111 8.74 21.91 13.35
N ALA A 112 8.25 23.00 12.74
CA ALA A 112 8.78 24.34 12.89
C ALA A 112 7.93 25.08 13.92
#